data_AF-Q9Y8Q9-F1
#
_entry.id   AF-Q9Y8Q9-F1
#
_cell.length_a   1.000
_cell.length_b   1.000
_cell.length_c   1.000
_cell.angle_alpha   90.00
_cell.angle_beta   90.00
_cell.angle_gamma   90.00
#
_symmetry.space_group_name_H-M   'P 1'
#
loop_
_entity.id
_entity.type
_entity.pdbx_description
1 polymer ?
#
loop_
_entity_poly.entity_id
_entity_poly.type
_entity_poly.pdbx_seq_one_letter_code
_entity_poly.pdbx_strand_id
1 'polypeptide(L)'
;MPSKRDALFTALSSLSISTMTNAPSLASGYGLTFAVEYYAVMAYRPRDAALYILAAHTLALPLLVLSKAVFPVVALVSLLLRPIGVYAAGVLSRGGGPATAAVVLAGVEQLLALTVAVLYYGDDGIHASLAIYGVFTAPFAYTAFKSASRGDSAGAFLAGSALILYWLATYSLLSVPALVASVAVVALLYLHDKILIGKAYSRAIPLLGVFLLAAGVLLGGSALLFNSKAALNPFNPTNYTDGRWAQLEPGECPPAENVFAETHTPERLRIVDTCLTVEGRVSNIPSFAGDGDYVFDIDPKERWLLGLGNILLRKGGLHIEVVPGDYFEVLGLLGGGVCPGDLLRVTGVYVFDTDHGMWAEIHPALSIEILERATTVGWPECVQGVEAPG
;
A
#
# COMPACT_ATOMS: atom_id res chain seq x y z
N MET A 1 -10.64 -2.77 35.36
CA MET A 1 -9.35 -2.36 34.77
C MET A 1 -8.99 -3.37 33.69
N PRO A 2 -8.55 -2.96 32.49
CA PRO A 2 -8.12 -3.89 31.45
C PRO A 2 -6.96 -4.74 31.94
N SER A 3 -6.89 -6.01 31.51
CA SER A 3 -5.74 -6.85 31.86
C SER A 3 -4.49 -6.37 31.13
N LYS A 4 -3.30 -6.76 31.60
CA LYS A 4 -2.03 -6.47 30.89
C LYS A 4 -2.07 -6.96 29.43
N ARG A 5 -2.74 -8.08 29.17
CA ARG A 5 -2.92 -8.65 27.83
C ARG A 5 -3.78 -7.73 26.95
N ASP A 6 -4.87 -7.19 27.50
CA ASP A 6 -5.77 -6.32 26.75
C ASP A 6 -5.12 -4.99 26.42
N ALA A 7 -4.37 -4.41 27.36
CA ALA A 7 -3.59 -3.20 27.12
C ALA A 7 -2.53 -3.41 26.02
N LEU A 8 -1.81 -4.55 26.05
CA LEU A 8 -0.84 -4.90 25.01
C LEU A 8 -1.52 -5.10 23.65
N PHE A 9 -2.67 -5.78 23.61
CA PHE A 9 -3.43 -5.96 22.38
C PHE A 9 -3.83 -4.61 21.79
N THR A 10 -4.41 -3.71 22.58
CA THR A 10 -4.81 -2.37 22.12
C THR A 10 -3.62 -1.56 21.61
N ALA A 11 -2.47 -1.60 22.30
CA ALA A 11 -1.27 -0.88 21.88
C ALA A 11 -0.72 -1.39 20.54
N LEU A 12 -0.55 -2.71 20.39
CA LEU A 12 -0.08 -3.31 19.14
C LEU A 12 -1.10 -3.10 17.99
N SER A 13 -2.38 -3.19 18.30
CA SER A 13 -3.47 -2.91 17.37
C SER A 13 -3.41 -1.48 16.85
N SER A 14 -3.17 -0.50 17.74
CA SER A 14 -3.04 0.90 17.36
C SER A 14 -1.89 1.13 16.39
N LEU A 15 -0.72 0.52 16.64
CA LEU A 15 0.42 0.58 15.71
C LEU A 15 0.07 -0.04 14.35
N SER A 16 -0.53 -1.22 14.33
CA SER A 16 -0.97 -1.87 13.10
C SER A 16 -2.01 -1.05 12.33
N ILE A 17 -3.00 -0.47 13.02
CA ILE A 17 -4.02 0.40 12.41
C ILE A 17 -3.40 1.68 11.85
N SER A 18 -2.35 2.21 12.51
CA SER A 18 -1.68 3.40 11.97
C SER A 18 -0.97 3.14 10.63
N THR A 19 -0.87 1.89 10.17
CA THR A 19 -0.36 1.54 8.82
C THR A 19 -1.41 1.62 7.70
N MET A 20 -2.62 2.11 7.98
CA MET A 20 -3.66 2.30 6.96
C MET A 20 -3.24 3.28 5.86
N THR A 21 -3.82 3.07 4.67
CA THR A 21 -3.68 3.90 3.46
C THR A 21 -5.05 4.36 2.97
N ASN A 22 -5.11 5.31 2.03
CA ASN A 22 -6.38 5.85 1.52
C ASN A 22 -7.19 4.80 0.78
N ALA A 23 -6.55 4.07 -0.14
CA ALA A 23 -7.10 2.94 -0.85
C ALA A 23 -6.34 1.64 -0.49
N PRO A 24 -7.03 0.49 -0.49
CA PRO A 24 -6.41 -0.79 -0.21
C PRO A 24 -5.53 -1.27 -1.37
N SER A 25 -4.39 -1.89 -1.05
CA SER A 25 -3.60 -2.63 -2.04
C SER A 25 -4.21 -4.01 -2.35
N LEU A 26 -3.93 -4.51 -3.56
CA LEU A 26 -4.39 -5.78 -4.10
C LEU A 26 -3.97 -7.04 -3.31
N ALA A 27 -3.05 -6.91 -2.36
CA ALA A 27 -2.54 -8.03 -1.58
C ALA A 27 -2.57 -7.77 -0.08
N SER A 28 -2.48 -6.52 0.35
CA SER A 28 -2.43 -6.15 1.77
C SER A 28 -3.68 -5.45 2.29
N GLY A 29 -4.60 -4.99 1.44
CA GLY A 29 -5.74 -4.19 1.89
C GLY A 29 -5.30 -2.86 2.51
N TYR A 30 -6.05 -2.38 3.52
CA TYR A 30 -5.79 -1.17 4.31
C TYR A 30 -4.69 -1.35 5.37
N GLY A 31 -3.56 -1.93 4.97
CA GLY A 31 -2.45 -2.26 5.88
C GLY A 31 -2.75 -3.44 6.81
N LEU A 32 -2.23 -3.39 8.03
CA LEU A 32 -2.37 -4.49 9.01
C LEU A 32 -3.72 -4.52 9.76
N THR A 33 -4.65 -3.64 9.39
CA THR A 33 -5.93 -3.47 10.09
C THR A 33 -6.78 -4.74 10.04
N PHE A 34 -6.91 -5.38 8.88
CA PHE A 34 -7.68 -6.63 8.76
C PHE A 34 -7.14 -7.72 9.69
N ALA A 35 -5.81 -7.88 9.76
CA ALA A 35 -5.19 -8.91 10.60
C ALA A 35 -5.52 -8.71 12.09
N VAL A 36 -5.55 -7.45 12.54
CA VAL A 36 -5.92 -7.07 13.91
C VAL A 36 -7.41 -7.30 14.18
N GLU A 37 -8.27 -6.89 13.26
CA GLU A 37 -9.72 -7.12 13.36
C GLU A 37 -10.06 -8.60 13.38
N TYR A 38 -9.40 -9.38 12.51
CA TYR A 38 -9.54 -10.82 12.46
C TYR A 38 -9.07 -11.48 13.76
N TYR A 39 -7.93 -11.05 14.32
CA TYR A 39 -7.50 -11.47 15.64
C TYR A 39 -8.55 -11.13 16.70
N ALA A 40 -9.13 -9.92 16.66
CA ALA A 40 -10.12 -9.48 17.64
C ALA A 40 -11.38 -10.35 17.61
N VAL A 41 -11.92 -10.63 16.41
CA VAL A 41 -13.07 -11.51 16.17
C VAL A 41 -12.82 -12.91 16.75
N MET A 42 -11.60 -13.42 16.62
CA MET A 42 -11.21 -14.75 17.10
C MET A 42 -10.98 -14.81 18.62
N ALA A 43 -10.41 -13.75 19.20
CA ALA A 43 -9.92 -13.75 20.58
C ALA A 43 -10.93 -13.25 21.61
N TYR A 44 -11.90 -12.44 21.20
CA TYR A 44 -12.79 -11.72 22.11
C TYR A 44 -14.27 -11.93 21.79
N ARG A 45 -15.14 -11.60 22.76
CA ARG A 45 -16.60 -11.55 22.48
C ARG A 45 -16.87 -10.39 21.52
N PRO A 46 -17.92 -10.44 20.68
CA PRO A 46 -18.15 -9.43 19.65
C PRO A 46 -18.17 -7.98 20.16
N ARG A 47 -18.81 -7.74 21.31
CA ARG A 47 -18.83 -6.42 21.97
C ARG A 47 -17.42 -5.97 22.38
N ASP A 48 -16.65 -6.85 23.00
CA ASP A 48 -15.33 -6.52 23.51
C ASP A 48 -14.34 -6.30 22.35
N ALA A 49 -14.41 -7.14 21.31
CA ALA A 49 -13.66 -6.99 20.07
C ALA A 49 -13.88 -5.59 19.46
N ALA A 50 -15.14 -5.17 19.30
CA ALA A 50 -15.48 -3.85 18.77
C ALA A 50 -14.94 -2.71 19.64
N LEU A 51 -15.06 -2.82 20.97
CA LEU A 51 -14.52 -1.80 21.89
C LEU A 51 -13.00 -1.70 21.83
N TYR A 52 -12.28 -2.82 21.71
CA TYR A 52 -10.82 -2.79 21.56
C TYR A 52 -10.38 -2.19 20.23
N ILE A 53 -11.09 -2.48 19.14
CA ILE A 53 -10.82 -1.90 17.83
C ILE A 53 -11.10 -0.40 17.82
N LEU A 54 -12.19 0.04 18.45
CA LEU A 54 -12.49 1.47 18.65
C LEU A 54 -11.38 2.18 19.44
N ALA A 55 -10.95 1.59 20.56
CA ALA A 55 -9.89 2.15 21.40
C ALA A 55 -8.56 2.22 20.62
N ALA A 56 -8.19 1.15 19.91
CA ALA A 56 -6.98 1.09 19.11
C ALA A 56 -6.98 2.12 17.96
N HIS A 57 -8.11 2.26 17.24
CA HIS A 57 -8.27 3.28 16.20
C HIS A 57 -8.19 4.69 16.77
N THR A 58 -8.81 4.94 17.92
CA THR A 58 -8.75 6.25 18.58
C THR A 58 -7.30 6.64 18.90
N LEU A 59 -6.50 5.68 19.36
CA LEU A 59 -5.06 5.89 19.61
C LEU A 59 -4.24 6.04 18.33
N ALA A 60 -4.65 5.38 17.23
CA ALA A 60 -3.96 5.47 15.94
C ALA A 60 -4.29 6.78 15.19
N LEU A 61 -5.43 7.41 15.49
CA LEU A 61 -5.94 8.57 14.77
C LEU A 61 -4.94 9.74 14.68
N PRO A 62 -4.23 10.14 15.76
CA PRO A 62 -3.22 11.20 15.66
C PRO A 62 -2.08 10.84 14.71
N LEU A 63 -1.61 9.59 14.73
CA LEU A 63 -0.56 9.13 13.82
C LEU A 63 -1.03 9.23 12.37
N LEU A 64 -2.25 8.75 12.08
CA LEU A 64 -2.84 8.77 10.74
C LEU A 64 -3.04 10.19 10.20
N VAL A 65 -3.63 11.08 10.99
CA VAL A 65 -4.01 12.44 10.55
C VAL A 65 -2.81 13.39 10.51
N LEU A 66 -1.95 13.39 11.53
CA LEU A 66 -0.84 14.35 11.61
C LEU A 66 0.28 14.02 10.60
N SER A 67 0.53 12.73 10.37
CA SER A 67 1.48 12.30 9.34
C SER A 67 0.95 12.45 7.90
N LYS A 68 -0.36 12.70 7.74
CA LYS A 68 -1.06 12.65 6.45
C LYS A 68 -0.95 11.28 5.76
N ALA A 69 -0.87 10.21 6.54
CA ALA A 69 -0.86 8.84 6.02
C ALA A 69 -2.21 8.43 5.41
N VAL A 70 -3.30 9.09 5.80
CA VAL A 70 -4.63 8.96 5.19
C VAL A 70 -5.37 10.30 5.24
N PHE A 71 -6.37 10.47 4.38
CA PHE A 71 -7.27 11.60 4.44
C PHE A 71 -8.04 11.60 5.77
N PRO A 72 -8.24 12.79 6.38
CA PRO A 72 -8.96 12.89 7.65
C PRO A 72 -10.36 12.26 7.61
N VAL A 73 -11.08 12.41 6.48
CA VAL A 73 -12.41 11.81 6.31
C VAL A 73 -12.34 10.29 6.33
N VAL A 74 -11.37 9.68 5.63
CA VAL A 74 -11.17 8.22 5.61
C VAL A 74 -10.84 7.72 7.01
N ALA A 75 -9.97 8.42 7.75
CA ALA A 75 -9.63 8.06 9.13
C ALA A 75 -10.85 8.11 10.07
N LEU A 76 -11.67 9.15 9.97
CA LEU A 76 -12.87 9.33 10.81
C LEU A 76 -13.96 8.30 10.47
N VAL A 77 -14.20 8.05 9.19
CA VAL A 77 -15.16 7.02 8.74
C VAL A 77 -14.70 5.64 9.20
N SER A 78 -13.40 5.34 9.05
CA SER A 78 -12.78 4.10 9.51
C SER A 78 -12.95 3.88 11.02
N LEU A 79 -12.70 4.91 11.83
CA LEU A 79 -12.89 4.90 13.29
C LEU A 79 -14.32 4.53 13.69
N LEU A 80 -15.33 4.95 12.92
CA LEU A 80 -16.73 4.70 13.22
C LEU A 80 -17.22 3.36 12.68
N LEU A 81 -16.89 3.02 11.43
CA LEU A 81 -17.46 1.86 10.75
C LEU A 81 -16.76 0.55 11.11
N ARG A 82 -15.44 0.54 11.31
CA ARG A 82 -14.69 -0.70 11.59
C ARG A 82 -15.12 -1.40 12.89
N PRO A 83 -15.32 -0.70 14.02
CA PRO A 83 -15.85 -1.35 15.23
C PRO A 83 -17.22 -2.00 15.01
N ILE A 84 -18.09 -1.37 14.22
CA ILE A 84 -19.41 -1.91 13.84
C ILE A 84 -19.23 -3.16 12.97
N GLY A 85 -18.33 -3.09 12.00
CA GLY A 85 -17.99 -4.22 11.13
C GLY A 85 -17.45 -5.42 11.91
N VAL A 86 -16.53 -5.19 12.85
CA VAL A 86 -15.96 -6.21 13.73
C VAL A 86 -17.03 -6.83 14.64
N TYR A 87 -17.93 -6.01 15.18
CA TYR A 87 -19.06 -6.51 15.97
C TYR A 87 -19.95 -7.42 15.12
N ALA A 88 -20.36 -6.97 13.94
CA ALA A 88 -21.19 -7.74 13.02
C ALA A 88 -20.50 -9.05 12.61
N ALA A 89 -19.23 -8.98 12.23
CA ALA A 89 -18.44 -10.15 11.86
C ALA A 89 -18.36 -11.16 13.00
N GLY A 90 -18.07 -10.72 14.22
CA GLY A 90 -18.03 -11.60 15.40
C GLY A 90 -19.37 -12.24 15.77
N VAL A 91 -20.50 -11.57 15.50
CA VAL A 91 -21.84 -12.16 15.66
C VAL A 91 -22.11 -13.20 14.57
N LEU A 92 -21.84 -12.84 13.31
CA LEU A 92 -22.14 -13.68 12.14
C LEU A 92 -21.22 -14.90 12.03
N SER A 93 -19.97 -14.81 12.49
CA SER A 93 -19.02 -15.92 12.49
C SER A 93 -19.12 -16.80 13.74
N ARG A 94 -20.08 -16.54 14.64
CA ARG A 94 -20.17 -17.22 15.93
C ARG A 94 -20.48 -18.70 15.76
N GLY A 95 -19.67 -19.55 16.40
CA GLY A 95 -19.74 -21.00 16.22
C GLY A 95 -19.12 -21.50 14.91
N GLY A 96 -18.70 -20.59 14.03
CA GLY A 96 -17.88 -20.88 12.86
C GLY A 96 -16.41 -21.07 13.22
N GLY A 97 -15.66 -21.67 12.30
CA GLY A 97 -14.22 -21.83 12.42
C GLY A 97 -13.44 -20.58 11.98
N PRO A 98 -12.10 -20.63 12.03
CA PRO A 98 -11.23 -19.50 11.64
C PRO A 98 -11.43 -19.04 10.20
N ALA A 99 -11.71 -19.97 9.27
CA ALA A 99 -12.00 -19.65 7.88
C ALA A 99 -13.32 -18.89 7.72
N THR A 100 -14.36 -19.30 8.46
CA THR A 100 -15.65 -18.59 8.49
C THR A 100 -15.47 -17.17 9.00
N ALA A 101 -14.72 -16.97 10.09
CA ALA A 101 -14.44 -15.64 10.61
C ALA A 101 -13.71 -14.75 9.59
N ALA A 102 -12.74 -15.30 8.84
CA ALA A 102 -11.99 -14.54 7.85
C ALA A 102 -12.88 -14.11 6.67
N VAL A 103 -13.69 -15.04 6.14
CA VAL A 103 -14.59 -14.78 5.00
C VAL A 103 -15.70 -13.81 5.40
N VAL A 104 -16.30 -13.99 6.58
CA VAL A 104 -17.35 -13.10 7.09
C VAL A 104 -16.79 -11.69 7.30
N LEU A 105 -15.62 -11.56 7.95
CA LEU A 105 -14.99 -10.26 8.15
C LEU A 105 -14.67 -9.57 6.82
N ALA A 106 -14.08 -10.30 5.87
CA ALA A 106 -13.79 -9.76 4.54
C ALA A 106 -15.06 -9.31 3.80
N GLY A 107 -16.14 -10.09 3.90
CA GLY A 107 -17.43 -9.70 3.33
C GLY A 107 -18.00 -8.43 3.96
N VAL A 108 -17.89 -8.28 5.28
CA VAL A 108 -18.33 -7.07 5.98
C VAL A 108 -17.48 -5.86 5.61
N GLU A 109 -16.15 -5.99 5.61
CA GLU A 109 -15.25 -4.92 5.15
C GLU A 109 -15.56 -4.49 3.71
N GLN A 110 -15.86 -5.45 2.83
CA GLN A 110 -16.17 -5.16 1.44
C GLN A 110 -17.46 -4.35 1.27
N LEU A 111 -18.49 -4.67 2.03
CA LEU A 111 -19.72 -3.89 2.03
C LEU A 111 -19.49 -2.47 2.55
N LEU A 112 -18.64 -2.31 3.58
CA LEU A 112 -18.27 -0.99 4.10
C LEU A 112 -17.45 -0.19 3.08
N ALA A 113 -16.43 -0.80 2.48
CA ALA A 113 -15.59 -0.18 1.47
C ALA A 113 -16.39 0.24 0.24
N LEU A 114 -17.28 -0.63 -0.27
CA LEU A 114 -18.17 -0.31 -1.38
C LEU A 114 -19.12 0.85 -1.04
N THR A 115 -19.61 0.91 0.20
CA THR A 115 -20.48 2.01 0.65
C THR A 115 -19.71 3.34 0.65
N VAL A 116 -18.48 3.36 1.17
CA VAL A 116 -17.63 4.56 1.16
C VAL A 116 -17.27 4.95 -0.27
N ALA A 117 -16.87 3.98 -1.10
CA ALA A 117 -16.58 4.17 -2.52
C ALA A 117 -17.73 4.88 -3.25
N VAL A 118 -18.93 4.32 -3.20
CA VAL A 118 -20.10 4.86 -3.89
C VAL A 118 -20.49 6.24 -3.37
N LEU A 119 -20.41 6.47 -2.06
CA LEU A 119 -20.87 7.72 -1.45
C LEU A 119 -19.86 8.86 -1.55
N TYR A 120 -18.56 8.56 -1.55
CA TYR A 120 -17.49 9.56 -1.48
C TYR A 120 -16.74 9.73 -2.80
N TYR A 121 -16.44 8.62 -3.49
CA TYR A 121 -15.58 8.61 -4.68
C TYR A 121 -16.36 8.51 -6.00
N GLY A 122 -17.67 8.23 -5.97
CA GLY A 122 -18.47 8.09 -7.19
C GLY A 122 -17.98 6.93 -8.07
N ASP A 123 -17.85 7.16 -9.39
CA ASP A 123 -17.44 6.14 -10.36
C ASP A 123 -15.98 5.68 -10.18
N ASP A 124 -15.10 6.54 -9.67
CA ASP A 124 -13.70 6.19 -9.35
C ASP A 124 -13.59 5.25 -8.14
N GLY A 125 -14.65 5.17 -7.33
CA GLY A 125 -14.74 4.30 -6.16
C GLY A 125 -14.71 2.81 -6.46
N ILE A 126 -14.92 2.39 -7.71
CA ILE A 126 -14.89 0.97 -8.10
C ILE A 126 -13.50 0.36 -7.82
N HIS A 127 -12.43 1.14 -7.95
CA HIS A 127 -11.07 0.69 -7.61
C HIS A 127 -10.89 0.42 -6.11
N ALA A 128 -11.64 1.11 -5.24
CA ALA A 128 -11.64 0.90 -3.80
C ALA A 128 -12.46 -0.33 -3.32
N SER A 129 -13.30 -0.92 -4.19
CA SER A 129 -14.21 -2.03 -3.86
C SER A 129 -13.56 -3.42 -3.75
N LEU A 130 -12.22 -3.50 -3.75
CA LEU A 130 -11.47 -4.75 -3.77
C LEU A 130 -10.87 -5.15 -2.40
N ALA A 131 -11.39 -4.69 -1.26
CA ALA A 131 -10.88 -4.99 0.09
C ALA A 131 -10.85 -6.48 0.52
N ILE A 132 -11.23 -7.45 -0.33
CA ILE A 132 -11.13 -8.89 -0.02
C ILE A 132 -9.69 -9.35 0.23
N TYR A 133 -8.69 -8.58 -0.20
CA TYR A 133 -7.27 -8.95 -0.10
C TYR A 133 -6.74 -9.03 1.32
N GLY A 134 -7.39 -8.37 2.28
CA GLY A 134 -7.10 -8.55 3.70
C GLY A 134 -7.12 -10.03 4.12
N VAL A 135 -7.93 -10.87 3.46
CA VAL A 135 -8.01 -12.32 3.71
C VAL A 135 -6.66 -13.04 3.58
N PHE A 136 -5.73 -12.53 2.76
CA PHE A 136 -4.41 -13.12 2.60
C PHE A 136 -3.52 -12.95 3.83
N THR A 137 -3.84 -12.01 4.72
CA THR A 137 -3.18 -11.86 6.02
C THR A 137 -3.73 -12.83 7.09
N ALA A 138 -4.92 -13.41 6.86
CA ALA A 138 -5.60 -14.28 7.83
C ALA A 138 -4.78 -15.51 8.24
N PRO A 139 -4.09 -16.25 7.34
CA PRO A 139 -3.26 -17.39 7.74
C PRO A 139 -2.15 -17.02 8.72
N PHE A 140 -1.53 -15.86 8.55
CA PHE A 140 -0.47 -15.37 9.43
C PHE A 140 -1.04 -14.98 10.79
N ALA A 141 -2.12 -14.17 10.80
CA ALA A 141 -2.79 -13.74 12.02
C ALA A 141 -3.36 -14.92 12.82
N TYR A 142 -3.97 -15.90 12.14
CA TYR A 142 -4.45 -17.14 12.76
C TYR A 142 -3.31 -17.94 13.37
N THR A 143 -2.20 -18.10 12.67
CA THR A 143 -1.04 -18.85 13.17
C THR A 143 -0.46 -18.16 14.40
N ALA A 144 -0.33 -16.83 14.39
CA ALA A 144 0.10 -16.05 15.55
C ALA A 144 -0.84 -16.23 16.74
N PHE A 145 -2.16 -16.11 16.52
CA PHE A 145 -3.19 -16.34 17.54
C PHE A 145 -3.12 -17.74 18.15
N LYS A 146 -3.02 -18.76 17.29
CA LYS A 146 -2.97 -20.16 17.68
C LYS A 146 -1.71 -20.48 18.49
N SER A 147 -0.54 -19.98 18.09
CA SER A 147 0.69 -20.13 18.88
C SER A 147 0.57 -19.42 20.23
N ALA A 148 0.08 -18.17 20.25
CA ALA A 148 -0.08 -17.39 21.48
C ALA A 148 -1.06 -18.06 22.48
N SER A 149 -2.19 -18.57 22.00
CA SER A 149 -3.20 -19.27 22.84
C SER A 149 -2.68 -20.55 23.50
N ARG A 150 -1.59 -21.14 22.97
CA ARG A 150 -0.93 -22.32 23.52
C ARG A 150 0.30 -21.99 24.38
N GLY A 151 0.61 -20.71 24.56
CA GLY A 151 1.81 -20.25 25.26
C GLY A 151 3.10 -20.39 24.46
N ASP A 152 3.02 -20.65 23.14
CA ASP A 152 4.18 -20.66 22.24
C ASP A 152 4.50 -19.23 21.77
N SER A 153 5.28 -18.51 22.57
CA SER A 153 5.68 -17.13 22.27
C SER A 153 6.58 -17.03 21.04
N ALA A 154 7.42 -18.03 20.78
CA ALA A 154 8.33 -18.05 19.63
C ALA A 154 7.57 -18.21 18.31
N GLY A 155 6.63 -19.16 18.24
CA GLY A 155 5.77 -19.32 17.07
C GLY A 155 4.88 -18.10 16.84
N ALA A 156 4.36 -17.48 17.91
CA ALA A 156 3.56 -16.26 17.80
C ALA A 156 4.39 -15.08 17.24
N PHE A 157 5.61 -14.91 17.74
CA PHE A 157 6.56 -13.91 17.23
C PHE A 157 6.88 -14.15 15.76
N LEU A 158 7.25 -15.37 15.37
CA LEU A 158 7.58 -15.70 13.98
C LEU A 158 6.42 -15.49 13.01
N ALA A 159 5.21 -15.91 13.39
CA ALA A 159 4.03 -15.67 12.58
C ALA A 159 3.70 -14.17 12.45
N GLY A 160 3.88 -13.39 13.52
CA GLY A 160 3.74 -11.93 13.50
C GLY A 160 4.80 -11.25 12.62
N SER A 161 6.06 -11.66 12.72
CA SER A 161 7.13 -11.15 11.86
C SER A 161 6.92 -11.53 10.39
N ALA A 162 6.45 -12.75 10.12
CA ALA A 162 6.08 -13.17 8.78
C ALA A 162 4.91 -12.36 8.23
N LEU A 163 3.91 -12.02 9.04
CA LEU A 163 2.82 -11.12 8.63
C LEU A 163 3.36 -9.75 8.21
N ILE A 164 4.24 -9.15 9.02
CA ILE A 164 4.83 -7.85 8.72
C ILE A 164 5.66 -7.94 7.43
N LEU A 165 6.49 -8.97 7.28
CA LEU A 165 7.29 -9.14 6.07
C LEU A 165 6.41 -9.40 4.84
N TYR A 166 5.34 -10.17 4.95
CA TYR A 166 4.35 -10.36 3.89
C TYR A 166 3.75 -9.03 3.46
N TRP A 167 3.28 -8.24 4.44
CA TRP A 167 2.68 -6.94 4.21
C TRP A 167 3.65 -5.99 3.49
N LEU A 168 4.89 -5.88 3.98
CA LEU A 168 5.92 -5.08 3.34
C LEU A 168 6.30 -5.62 1.95
N ALA A 169 6.26 -6.92 1.73
CA ALA A 169 6.59 -7.53 0.44
C ALA A 169 5.52 -7.30 -0.63
N THR A 170 4.30 -6.91 -0.23
CA THR A 170 3.14 -6.81 -1.12
C THR A 170 2.41 -5.48 -1.02
N TYR A 171 3.01 -4.48 -0.34
CA TYR A 171 2.40 -3.18 -0.11
C TYR A 171 2.00 -2.47 -1.41
N SER A 172 2.92 -2.37 -2.38
CA SER A 172 2.62 -1.94 -3.76
C SER A 172 3.43 -2.75 -4.78
N LEU A 173 4.76 -2.75 -4.63
CA LEU A 173 5.68 -3.56 -5.42
C LEU A 173 5.70 -5.00 -4.90
N LEU A 174 6.00 -5.97 -5.78
CA LEU A 174 6.11 -7.37 -5.39
C LEU A 174 7.56 -7.74 -5.06
N SER A 175 7.91 -7.80 -3.78
CA SER A 175 9.20 -8.35 -3.33
C SER A 175 9.10 -9.87 -3.20
N VAL A 176 9.38 -10.58 -4.30
CA VAL A 176 9.24 -12.04 -4.38
C VAL A 176 10.02 -12.78 -3.29
N PRO A 177 11.30 -12.48 -3.00
CA PRO A 177 12.05 -13.20 -1.96
C PRO A 177 11.45 -13.03 -0.56
N ALA A 178 11.03 -11.81 -0.21
CA ALA A 178 10.40 -11.51 1.07
C ALA A 178 9.02 -12.18 1.21
N LEU A 179 8.23 -12.20 0.13
CA LEU A 179 6.95 -12.91 0.07
C LEU A 179 7.12 -14.42 0.24
N VAL A 180 8.07 -15.03 -0.47
CA VAL A 180 8.33 -16.47 -0.36
C VAL A 180 8.79 -16.83 1.05
N ALA A 181 9.68 -16.03 1.64
CA ALA A 181 10.14 -16.22 3.01
C ALA A 181 8.99 -16.15 4.03
N SER A 182 8.09 -15.17 3.91
CA SER A 182 6.96 -15.02 4.83
C SER A 182 6.00 -16.21 4.76
N VAL A 183 5.64 -16.63 3.55
CA VAL A 183 4.77 -17.80 3.31
C VAL A 183 5.44 -19.08 3.81
N ALA A 184 6.74 -19.25 3.56
CA ALA A 184 7.51 -20.41 4.03
C ALA A 184 7.52 -20.52 5.56
N VAL A 185 7.62 -19.40 6.28
CA VAL A 185 7.56 -19.39 7.76
C VAL A 185 6.20 -19.87 8.26
N VAL A 186 5.09 -19.39 7.68
CA VAL A 186 3.74 -19.86 8.07
C VAL A 186 3.56 -21.33 7.73
N ALA A 187 4.00 -21.78 6.55
CA ALA A 187 3.96 -23.19 6.17
C ALA A 187 4.78 -24.05 7.13
N LEU A 188 5.97 -23.61 7.53
CA LEU A 188 6.84 -24.28 8.50
C LEU A 188 6.14 -24.44 9.86
N LEU A 189 5.53 -23.37 10.38
CA LEU A 189 4.79 -23.40 11.65
C LEU A 189 3.55 -24.31 11.57
N TYR A 190 2.85 -24.29 10.43
CA TYR A 190 1.71 -25.18 10.19
C TYR A 190 2.13 -26.67 10.16
N LEU A 191 3.21 -27.00 9.44
CA LEU A 191 3.73 -28.37 9.37
C LEU A 191 4.25 -28.85 10.72
N HIS A 192 4.93 -27.98 11.47
CA HIS A 192 5.38 -28.27 12.82
C HIS A 192 4.21 -28.68 13.73
N ASP A 193 3.12 -27.93 13.70
CA ASP A 193 1.91 -28.22 14.50
C ASP A 193 1.25 -29.56 14.12
N LYS A 194 1.25 -29.92 12.83
CA LYS A 194 0.49 -31.07 12.33
C LYS A 194 1.27 -32.38 12.32
N ILE A 195 2.58 -32.33 12.10
CA ILE A 195 3.37 -33.50 11.74
C ILE A 195 4.49 -33.77 12.75
N LEU A 196 5.15 -32.74 13.27
CA LEU A 196 6.45 -32.88 13.95
C LEU A 196 6.35 -32.95 15.48
N ILE A 197 5.33 -33.62 16.02
CA ILE A 197 5.12 -33.75 17.47
C ILE A 197 6.29 -34.53 18.11
N GLY A 198 7.28 -33.83 18.64
CA GLY A 198 8.44 -34.40 19.35
C GLY A 198 9.41 -33.34 19.90
N LYS A 199 10.00 -33.59 21.07
CA LYS A 199 10.86 -32.62 21.80
C LYS A 199 12.16 -32.24 21.08
N ALA A 200 12.67 -33.09 20.18
CA ALA A 200 13.98 -32.86 19.53
C ALA A 200 13.95 -31.78 18.44
N TYR A 201 12.80 -31.56 17.79
CA TYR A 201 12.65 -30.60 16.68
C TYR A 201 12.26 -29.18 17.13
N SER A 202 11.93 -28.99 18.41
CA SER A 202 11.30 -27.75 18.89
C SER A 202 12.21 -26.51 18.82
N ARG A 203 13.54 -26.68 18.80
CA ARG A 203 14.51 -25.56 18.71
C ARG A 203 14.96 -25.27 17.29
N ALA A 204 14.92 -26.24 16.38
CA ALA A 204 15.33 -26.06 15.00
C ALA A 204 14.32 -25.23 14.20
N ILE A 205 13.02 -25.39 14.49
CA ILE A 205 11.93 -24.69 13.80
C ILE A 205 12.05 -23.16 13.97
N PRO A 206 12.21 -22.60 15.19
CA PRO A 206 12.35 -21.16 15.32
C PRO A 206 13.60 -20.60 14.64
N LEU A 207 14.72 -21.32 14.72
CA LEU A 207 15.98 -20.90 14.07
C LEU A 207 15.84 -20.85 12.55
N LEU A 208 15.22 -21.88 11.96
CA LEU A 208 14.94 -21.89 10.52
C LEU A 208 13.97 -20.77 10.13
N GLY A 209 12.93 -20.51 10.93
CA GLY A 209 12.02 -19.39 10.72
C GLY A 209 12.74 -18.04 10.73
N VAL A 210 13.62 -17.79 11.70
CA VAL A 210 14.44 -16.56 11.75
C VAL A 210 15.35 -16.47 10.53
N PHE A 211 16.00 -17.57 10.14
CA PHE A 211 16.86 -17.60 8.96
C PHE A 211 16.08 -17.26 7.68
N LEU A 212 14.89 -17.82 7.49
CA LEU A 212 14.04 -17.53 6.33
C LEU A 212 13.65 -16.05 6.29
N LEU A 213 13.20 -15.49 7.42
CA LEU A 213 12.86 -14.06 7.51
C LEU A 213 14.06 -13.16 7.18
N ALA A 214 15.23 -13.46 7.75
CA ALA A 214 16.45 -12.72 7.47
C ALA A 214 16.84 -12.79 5.99
N ALA A 215 16.77 -13.99 5.38
CA ALA A 215 17.02 -14.17 3.95
C ALA A 215 16.01 -13.38 3.10
N GLY A 216 14.73 -13.39 3.46
CA GLY A 216 13.68 -12.62 2.78
C GLY A 216 13.94 -11.12 2.81
N VAL A 217 14.39 -10.58 3.95
CA VAL A 217 14.76 -9.16 4.08
C VAL A 217 16.00 -8.84 3.26
N LEU A 218 17.07 -9.63 3.39
CA LEU A 218 18.35 -9.39 2.71
C LEU A 218 18.23 -9.49 1.18
N LEU A 219 17.39 -10.40 0.69
CA LEU A 219 17.17 -10.62 -0.74
C LEU A 219 16.01 -9.78 -1.30
N GLY A 220 15.28 -9.04 -0.44
CA GLY A 220 14.07 -8.31 -0.83
C GLY A 220 14.30 -7.13 -1.78
N GLY A 221 15.54 -6.63 -1.85
CA GLY A 221 15.99 -5.60 -2.79
C GLY A 221 15.24 -4.26 -2.70
N SER A 222 15.30 -3.48 -3.78
CA SER A 222 14.68 -2.15 -3.86
C SER A 222 13.17 -2.19 -3.68
N ALA A 223 12.49 -3.23 -4.17
CA ALA A 223 11.05 -3.38 -3.99
C ALA A 223 10.64 -3.41 -2.51
N LEU A 224 11.35 -4.17 -1.68
CA LEU A 224 11.09 -4.21 -0.24
C LEU A 224 11.43 -2.88 0.44
N LEU A 225 12.52 -2.23 0.02
CA LEU A 225 12.93 -0.93 0.55
C LEU A 225 11.88 0.16 0.26
N PHE A 226 11.44 0.26 -0.99
CA PHE A 226 10.44 1.24 -1.42
C PHE A 226 9.09 1.00 -0.76
N ASN A 227 8.64 -0.26 -0.72
CA ASN A 227 7.45 -0.61 0.05
C ASN A 227 7.60 -0.23 1.52
N SER A 228 8.73 -0.50 2.16
CA SER A 228 8.95 -0.16 3.57
C SER A 228 8.89 1.34 3.82
N LYS A 229 9.50 2.15 2.95
CA LYS A 229 9.46 3.61 3.04
C LYS A 229 8.03 4.15 2.94
N ALA A 230 7.24 3.64 1.99
CA ALA A 230 5.86 4.06 1.83
C ALA A 230 4.93 3.55 2.95
N ALA A 231 5.08 2.29 3.34
CA ALA A 231 4.24 1.60 4.32
C ALA A 231 4.45 2.11 5.75
N LEU A 232 5.69 2.51 6.09
CA LEU A 232 6.05 3.06 7.39
C LEU A 232 6.00 4.59 7.43
N ASN A 233 5.38 5.23 6.42
CA ASN A 233 5.20 6.68 6.35
C ASN A 233 4.70 7.30 7.68
N PRO A 234 3.66 6.77 8.36
CA PRO A 234 3.19 7.33 9.62
C PRO A 234 4.25 7.33 10.75
N PHE A 235 5.30 6.55 10.64
CA PHE A 235 6.36 6.46 11.65
C PHE A 235 7.61 7.27 11.30
N ASN A 236 7.64 7.91 10.14
CA ASN A 236 8.74 8.78 9.77
C ASN A 236 8.58 10.16 10.43
N PRO A 237 9.52 10.61 11.28
CA PRO A 237 9.42 11.90 11.96
C PRO A 237 9.29 13.11 11.02
N THR A 238 9.86 13.05 9.80
CA THR A 238 9.78 14.16 8.85
C THR A 238 8.34 14.46 8.43
N ASN A 239 7.47 13.46 8.46
CA ASN A 239 6.06 13.57 8.10
C ASN A 239 5.21 14.34 9.12
N TYR A 240 5.80 14.75 10.25
CA TYR A 240 5.15 15.58 11.27
C TYR A 240 5.59 17.04 11.20
N THR A 241 6.39 17.39 10.19
CA THR A 241 6.96 18.73 10.01
C THR A 241 6.55 19.32 8.67
N ASP A 242 6.93 20.58 8.42
CA ASP A 242 6.72 21.26 7.14
C ASP A 242 7.62 20.68 6.03
N GLY A 243 8.74 20.04 6.40
CA GLY A 243 9.67 19.38 5.45
C GLY A 243 9.24 17.98 4.98
N ARG A 244 7.98 17.59 5.16
CA ARG A 244 7.48 16.23 4.84
C ARG A 244 7.61 15.85 3.35
N TRP A 245 7.65 16.84 2.48
CA TRP A 245 7.76 16.69 1.03
C TRP A 245 9.07 17.27 0.50
N ALA A 246 10.05 17.49 1.39
CA ALA A 246 11.35 17.98 0.99
C ALA A 246 12.13 16.90 0.23
N GLN A 247 12.84 17.35 -0.79
CA GLN A 247 13.74 16.50 -1.57
C GLN A 247 15.07 16.37 -0.84
N LEU A 248 15.17 15.39 0.06
CA LEU A 248 16.36 15.20 0.91
C LEU A 248 17.59 14.77 0.11
N GLU A 249 17.38 14.02 -0.97
CA GLU A 249 18.43 13.51 -1.86
C GLU A 249 17.99 13.78 -3.31
N PRO A 250 18.26 14.99 -3.84
CA PRO A 250 17.71 15.42 -5.13
C PRO A 250 18.35 14.73 -6.33
N GLY A 251 19.55 14.14 -6.19
CA GLY A 251 20.20 13.43 -7.29
C GLY A 251 20.36 14.31 -8.54
N GLU A 252 19.78 13.86 -9.65
CA GLU A 252 19.76 14.59 -10.93
C GLU A 252 18.59 15.59 -11.03
N CYS A 253 17.64 15.56 -10.10
CA CYS A 253 16.47 16.40 -10.09
C CYS A 253 16.79 17.77 -9.43
N PRO A 254 16.09 18.85 -9.82
CA PRO A 254 16.24 20.15 -9.18
C PRO A 254 15.85 20.08 -7.68
N PRO A 255 16.67 20.60 -6.76
CA PRO A 255 16.36 20.56 -5.33
C PRO A 255 15.08 21.35 -5.01
N ALA A 256 14.16 20.74 -4.27
CA ALA A 256 12.93 21.38 -3.82
C ALA A 256 12.67 21.19 -2.32
N GLU A 257 12.23 22.25 -1.64
CA GLU A 257 11.74 22.18 -0.25
C GLU A 257 10.38 21.47 -0.14
N ASN A 258 9.60 21.51 -1.22
CA ASN A 258 8.35 20.77 -1.37
C ASN A 258 8.19 20.35 -2.84
N VAL A 259 8.41 19.07 -3.13
CA VAL A 259 8.25 18.52 -4.49
C VAL A 259 6.80 18.50 -4.98
N PHE A 260 5.84 18.77 -4.09
CA PHE A 260 4.40 18.73 -4.39
C PHE A 260 3.74 20.11 -4.24
N ALA A 261 4.49 21.20 -4.40
CA ALA A 261 3.96 22.56 -4.23
C ALA A 261 2.76 22.85 -5.16
N GLU A 262 2.79 22.32 -6.38
CA GLU A 262 1.76 22.50 -7.41
C GLU A 262 0.90 21.24 -7.63
N THR A 263 1.11 20.20 -6.83
CA THR A 263 0.35 18.93 -6.92
C THR A 263 -0.96 19.07 -6.17
N HIS A 264 -2.06 18.71 -6.82
CA HIS A 264 -3.36 18.58 -6.16
C HIS A 264 -3.32 17.43 -5.14
N THR A 265 -3.89 17.61 -3.94
CA THR A 265 -4.01 16.59 -2.86
C THR A 265 -2.77 15.71 -2.61
N PRO A 266 -1.60 16.29 -2.28
CA PRO A 266 -0.32 15.57 -2.16
C PRO A 266 -0.27 14.52 -1.04
N GLU A 267 -1.23 14.59 -0.13
CA GLU A 267 -1.44 13.67 0.99
C GLU A 267 -1.77 12.24 0.52
N ARG A 268 -2.18 12.06 -0.75
CA ARG A 268 -2.34 10.73 -1.35
C ARG A 268 -1.02 10.09 -1.79
N LEU A 269 0.02 10.88 -2.00
CA LEU A 269 1.28 10.41 -2.59
C LEU A 269 2.28 9.96 -1.52
N ARG A 270 2.92 8.82 -1.76
CA ARG A 270 4.00 8.30 -0.90
C ARG A 270 5.30 8.33 -1.67
N ILE A 271 6.15 9.31 -1.35
CA ILE A 271 7.49 9.42 -1.94
C ILE A 271 8.30 8.17 -1.58
N VAL A 272 8.68 7.39 -2.58
CA VAL A 272 9.57 6.23 -2.43
C VAL A 272 10.97 6.55 -2.94
N ASP A 273 11.07 7.32 -4.02
CA ASP A 273 12.32 7.91 -4.48
C ASP A 273 12.11 9.39 -4.82
N THR A 274 12.98 10.25 -4.31
CA THR A 274 12.91 11.69 -4.55
C THR A 274 13.42 12.07 -5.92
N CYS A 275 14.19 11.20 -6.60
CA CYS A 275 14.60 11.41 -7.96
C CYS A 275 14.91 10.08 -8.67
N LEU A 276 14.01 9.67 -9.57
CA LEU A 276 14.18 8.48 -10.38
C LEU A 276 14.14 8.85 -11.86
N THR A 277 15.09 8.31 -12.61
CA THR A 277 15.11 8.34 -14.08
C THR A 277 14.69 6.98 -14.61
N VAL A 278 13.69 6.95 -15.50
CA VAL A 278 13.14 5.74 -16.12
C VAL A 278 13.04 5.92 -17.63
N GLU A 279 13.33 4.87 -18.38
CA GLU A 279 13.14 4.85 -19.83
C GLU A 279 11.99 3.92 -20.21
N GLY A 280 11.20 4.31 -21.21
CA GLY A 280 10.05 3.53 -21.64
C GLY A 280 9.35 4.11 -22.86
N ARG A 281 8.46 3.33 -23.47
CA ARG A 281 7.67 3.79 -24.62
C ARG A 281 6.30 4.27 -24.19
N VAL A 282 5.81 5.37 -24.76
CA VAL A 282 4.44 5.83 -24.50
C VAL A 282 3.45 4.76 -24.95
N SER A 283 2.62 4.28 -24.04
CA SER A 283 1.76 3.10 -24.22
C SER A 283 0.27 3.42 -24.34
N ASN A 284 -0.14 4.64 -23.99
CA ASN A 284 -1.50 5.15 -24.13
C ASN A 284 -1.52 6.50 -24.86
N ILE A 285 -2.72 7.00 -25.17
CA ILE A 285 -2.91 8.34 -25.71
C ILE A 285 -2.76 9.33 -24.54
N PRO A 286 -1.84 10.32 -24.61
CA PRO A 286 -1.73 11.34 -23.58
C PRO A 286 -2.98 12.20 -23.49
N SER A 287 -3.24 12.77 -22.32
CA SER A 287 -4.43 13.59 -22.04
C SER A 287 -4.16 14.57 -20.90
N PHE A 288 -5.16 15.39 -20.57
CA PHE A 288 -5.18 16.18 -19.33
C PHE A 288 -6.14 15.56 -18.31
N ALA A 289 -5.68 15.43 -17.07
CA ALA A 289 -6.51 15.03 -15.94
C ALA A 289 -7.45 16.17 -15.50
N GLY A 290 -8.42 15.86 -14.64
CA GLY A 290 -9.45 16.82 -14.20
C GLY A 290 -8.91 17.96 -13.32
N ASP A 291 -7.79 17.74 -12.63
CA ASP A 291 -7.01 18.76 -11.91
C ASP A 291 -6.05 19.55 -12.82
N GLY A 292 -6.00 19.16 -14.10
CA GLY A 292 -5.26 19.86 -15.12
C GLY A 292 -3.86 19.32 -15.35
N ASP A 293 -3.43 18.23 -14.71
CA ASP A 293 -2.14 17.57 -14.95
C ASP A 293 -2.06 16.98 -16.37
N TYR A 294 -0.87 16.98 -16.98
CA TYR A 294 -0.63 16.34 -18.27
C TYR A 294 -0.15 14.93 -18.04
N VAL A 295 -0.92 13.96 -18.52
CA VAL A 295 -0.81 12.58 -18.08
C VAL A 295 -0.64 11.60 -19.23
N PHE A 296 0.21 10.59 -19.02
CA PHE A 296 0.41 9.48 -19.94
C PHE A 296 1.01 8.26 -19.22
N ASP A 297 1.20 7.16 -19.95
CA ASP A 297 1.81 5.91 -19.48
C ASP A 297 3.03 5.52 -20.27
N ILE A 298 4.06 5.22 -19.49
CA ILE A 298 5.23 4.40 -19.73
C ILE A 298 5.07 2.90 -19.96
N ASP A 299 5.58 2.27 -21.01
CA ASP A 299 6.02 0.86 -20.90
C ASP A 299 7.51 0.85 -20.49
N PRO A 300 7.84 0.76 -19.18
CA PRO A 300 9.21 0.96 -18.72
C PRO A 300 10.10 -0.25 -19.05
N LYS A 301 11.38 0.03 -19.33
CA LYS A 301 12.41 -1.02 -19.44
C LYS A 301 12.57 -1.76 -18.11
N GLU A 302 12.57 -1.02 -17.00
CA GLU A 302 12.67 -1.54 -15.64
C GLU A 302 11.30 -1.94 -15.08
N ARG A 303 10.80 -3.12 -15.49
CA ARG A 303 9.51 -3.66 -15.05
C ARG A 303 9.31 -3.78 -13.54
N TRP A 304 10.40 -3.83 -12.75
CA TRP A 304 10.32 -3.94 -11.29
C TRP A 304 9.79 -2.65 -10.61
N LEU A 305 9.73 -1.54 -11.35
CA LEU A 305 9.09 -0.28 -10.93
C LEU A 305 7.56 -0.32 -11.01
N LEU A 306 6.99 -1.40 -11.56
CA LEU A 306 5.54 -1.54 -11.69
C LEU A 306 4.99 -2.23 -10.44
N GLY A 307 4.08 -1.54 -9.76
CA GLY A 307 3.26 -2.14 -8.71
C GLY A 307 2.15 -3.01 -9.27
N LEU A 308 1.49 -3.76 -8.40
CA LEU A 308 0.32 -4.56 -8.79
C LEU A 308 -0.80 -3.67 -9.37
N GLY A 309 -0.96 -2.45 -8.85
CA GLY A 309 -1.89 -1.45 -9.38
C GLY A 309 -1.58 -1.10 -10.83
N ASN A 310 -0.32 -0.87 -11.19
CA ASN A 310 0.08 -0.62 -12.58
C ASN A 310 -0.27 -1.80 -13.49
N ILE A 311 0.06 -3.02 -13.05
CA ILE A 311 -0.14 -4.23 -13.86
C ILE A 311 -1.63 -4.45 -14.14
N LEU A 312 -2.49 -4.32 -13.13
CA LEU A 312 -3.92 -4.64 -13.26
C LEU A 312 -4.76 -3.48 -13.78
N LEU A 313 -4.51 -2.26 -13.29
CA LEU A 313 -5.36 -1.09 -13.55
C LEU A 313 -4.83 -0.26 -14.73
N ARG A 314 -3.50 -0.21 -14.92
CA ARG A 314 -2.82 0.56 -15.98
C ARG A 314 -2.30 -0.33 -17.12
N LYS A 315 -2.72 -1.60 -17.18
CA LYS A 315 -2.28 -2.58 -18.20
C LYS A 315 -0.76 -2.72 -18.33
N GLY A 316 -0.04 -2.56 -17.21
CA GLY A 316 1.42 -2.61 -17.17
C GLY A 316 2.12 -1.28 -17.43
N GLY A 317 1.38 -0.18 -17.54
CA GLY A 317 1.92 1.16 -17.69
C GLY A 317 2.45 1.77 -16.39
N LEU A 318 3.61 2.41 -16.42
CA LEU A 318 4.09 3.32 -15.37
C LEU A 318 3.48 4.69 -15.65
N HIS A 319 2.71 5.21 -14.71
CA HIS A 319 2.03 6.48 -14.90
C HIS A 319 2.99 7.66 -14.75
N ILE A 320 2.85 8.66 -15.61
CA ILE A 320 3.64 9.89 -15.60
C ILE A 320 2.67 11.07 -15.58
N GLU A 321 2.91 12.01 -14.66
CA GLU A 321 2.13 13.25 -14.54
C GLU A 321 3.08 14.46 -14.51
N VAL A 322 2.85 15.42 -15.40
CA VAL A 322 3.46 16.74 -15.35
C VAL A 322 2.43 17.69 -14.76
N VAL A 323 2.78 18.38 -13.68
CA VAL A 323 1.88 19.34 -13.04
C VAL A 323 1.86 20.67 -13.82
N PRO A 324 0.77 21.46 -13.76
CA PRO A 324 0.63 22.70 -14.52
C PRO A 324 1.77 23.70 -14.36
N GLY A 325 2.35 23.79 -13.16
CA GLY A 325 3.50 24.67 -12.88
C GLY A 325 4.73 24.35 -13.73
N ASP A 326 4.89 23.09 -14.15
CA ASP A 326 6.10 22.58 -14.80
C ASP A 326 5.96 22.51 -16.34
N TYR A 327 4.81 22.87 -16.90
CA TYR A 327 4.53 22.75 -18.34
C TYR A 327 5.53 23.44 -19.24
N PHE A 328 5.93 24.65 -18.88
CA PHE A 328 6.85 25.41 -19.72
C PHE A 328 8.23 24.74 -19.77
N GLU A 329 8.73 24.29 -18.62
CA GLU A 329 10.08 23.72 -18.50
C GLU A 329 10.15 22.30 -19.04
N VAL A 330 9.10 21.51 -18.83
CA VAL A 330 9.05 20.09 -19.21
C VAL A 330 8.49 19.88 -20.61
N LEU A 331 7.31 20.44 -20.92
CA LEU A 331 6.62 20.19 -22.19
C LEU A 331 7.01 21.20 -23.28
N GLY A 332 7.38 22.44 -22.90
CA GLY A 332 7.76 23.48 -23.85
C GLY A 332 8.95 23.08 -24.73
N LEU A 333 9.94 22.40 -24.15
CA LEU A 333 11.12 21.89 -24.87
C LEU A 333 10.79 20.76 -25.86
N LEU A 334 9.65 20.09 -25.69
CA LEU A 334 9.20 18.99 -26.55
C LEU A 334 8.34 19.44 -27.72
N GLY A 335 8.05 20.75 -27.83
CA GLY A 335 7.06 21.27 -28.75
C GLY A 335 5.62 21.06 -28.28
N GLY A 336 5.42 20.88 -26.96
CA GLY A 336 4.10 20.84 -26.33
C GLY A 336 3.67 19.49 -25.77
N GLY A 337 4.34 18.37 -26.11
CA GLY A 337 4.05 17.07 -25.50
C GLY A 337 4.67 15.86 -26.19
N VAL A 338 4.19 14.68 -25.82
CA VAL A 338 4.63 13.37 -26.34
C VAL A 338 3.51 12.68 -27.12
N CYS A 339 3.84 11.67 -27.92
CA CYS A 339 2.88 10.89 -28.69
C CYS A 339 3.00 9.37 -28.38
N PRO A 340 1.93 8.58 -28.59
CA PRO A 340 1.98 7.13 -28.46
C PRO A 340 3.14 6.50 -29.25
N GLY A 341 3.88 5.60 -28.60
CA GLY A 341 5.03 4.89 -29.16
C GLY A 341 6.39 5.60 -29.00
N ASP A 342 6.41 6.91 -28.72
CA ASP A 342 7.65 7.66 -28.49
C ASP A 342 8.47 6.96 -27.39
N LEU A 343 9.78 6.81 -27.62
CA LEU A 343 10.71 6.32 -26.60
C LEU A 343 11.19 7.51 -25.79
N LEU A 344 10.94 7.46 -24.49
CA LEU A 344 11.23 8.54 -23.57
C LEU A 344 12.27 8.13 -22.54
N ARG A 345 13.00 9.12 -22.04
CA ARG A 345 13.63 9.12 -20.72
C ARG A 345 12.90 10.16 -19.87
N VAL A 346 12.36 9.72 -18.74
CA VAL A 346 11.59 10.57 -17.83
C VAL A 346 12.28 10.59 -16.48
N THR A 347 12.45 11.78 -15.92
CA THR A 347 13.06 11.99 -14.60
C THR A 347 12.09 12.75 -13.71
N GLY A 348 11.90 12.30 -12.48
CA GLY A 348 11.01 12.97 -11.52
C GLY A 348 10.90 12.24 -10.20
N VAL A 349 9.87 12.57 -9.43
CA VAL A 349 9.63 11.97 -8.11
C VAL A 349 8.86 10.67 -8.28
N TYR A 350 9.41 9.57 -7.79
CA TYR A 350 8.77 8.26 -7.85
C TYR A 350 7.94 8.05 -6.59
N VAL A 351 6.64 7.85 -6.78
CA VAL A 351 5.66 7.80 -5.70
C VAL A 351 4.73 6.61 -5.86
N PHE A 352 4.09 6.21 -4.77
CA PHE A 352 2.88 5.39 -4.82
C PHE A 352 1.66 6.27 -4.58
N ASP A 353 0.69 6.25 -5.50
CA ASP A 353 -0.58 6.94 -5.33
C ASP A 353 -1.54 6.07 -4.53
N THR A 354 -1.78 6.48 -3.28
CA THR A 354 -2.62 5.72 -2.37
C THR A 354 -4.11 5.90 -2.59
N ASP A 355 -4.57 6.81 -3.45
CA ASP A 355 -5.99 6.99 -3.74
C ASP A 355 -6.40 6.19 -4.99
N HIS A 356 -5.50 6.05 -5.96
CA HIS A 356 -5.75 5.36 -7.21
C HIS A 356 -5.22 3.91 -7.24
N GLY A 357 -5.56 3.13 -6.23
CA GLY A 357 -5.26 1.69 -6.22
C GLY A 357 -3.77 1.34 -6.01
N MET A 358 -3.01 2.22 -5.35
CA MET A 358 -1.62 2.00 -4.93
C MET A 358 -0.67 1.77 -6.11
N TRP A 359 -0.99 2.24 -7.32
CA TRP A 359 -0.05 2.17 -8.43
C TRP A 359 1.12 3.12 -8.22
N ALA A 360 2.22 2.80 -8.86
CA ALA A 360 3.41 3.62 -8.86
C ALA A 360 3.40 4.60 -10.05
N GLU A 361 3.98 5.77 -9.85
CA GLU A 361 4.02 6.84 -10.85
C GLU A 361 5.25 7.73 -10.68
N ILE A 362 5.58 8.45 -11.75
CA ILE A 362 6.47 9.60 -11.68
C ILE A 362 5.59 10.85 -11.61
N HIS A 363 5.46 11.42 -10.41
CA HIS A 363 4.66 12.60 -10.13
C HIS A 363 5.37 13.45 -9.05
N PRO A 364 5.78 14.69 -9.35
CA PRO A 364 5.77 15.28 -10.69
C PRO A 364 6.91 14.71 -11.55
N ALA A 365 6.69 14.65 -12.85
CA ALA A 365 7.75 14.52 -13.83
C ALA A 365 8.43 15.88 -14.04
N LEU A 366 9.73 15.93 -13.78
CA LEU A 366 10.55 17.15 -13.76
C LEU A 366 11.39 17.31 -15.03
N SER A 367 11.56 16.23 -15.80
CA SER A 367 12.22 16.26 -17.11
C SER A 367 11.72 15.11 -17.98
N ILE A 368 11.55 15.39 -19.27
CA ILE A 368 11.22 14.40 -20.29
C ILE A 368 12.13 14.65 -21.49
N GLU A 369 12.82 13.60 -21.93
CA GLU A 369 13.65 13.59 -23.14
C GLU A 369 13.08 12.56 -24.11
N ILE A 370 12.89 12.96 -25.36
CA ILE A 370 12.45 12.05 -26.43
C ILE A 370 13.68 11.46 -27.10
N LEU A 371 13.92 10.18 -26.86
CA LEU A 371 15.04 9.43 -27.42
C LEU A 371 14.74 8.97 -28.86
N GLU A 372 13.47 8.68 -29.16
CA GLU A 372 13.01 8.23 -30.48
C GLU A 372 11.55 8.64 -30.69
N ARG A 373 11.24 9.31 -31.81
CA ARG A 373 9.86 9.61 -32.23
C ARG A 373 9.26 8.42 -32.97
N ALA A 374 8.09 7.96 -32.56
CA ALA A 374 7.39 6.87 -33.25
C ALA A 374 6.60 7.32 -34.47
N THR A 375 6.18 8.59 -34.51
CA THR A 375 5.38 9.13 -35.61
C THR A 375 5.85 10.51 -36.03
N THR A 376 5.47 10.92 -37.25
CA THR A 376 5.65 12.31 -37.73
C THR A 376 4.53 13.24 -37.29
N VAL A 377 3.45 12.70 -36.72
CA VAL A 377 2.32 13.45 -36.14
C VAL A 377 2.78 13.92 -34.77
N GLY A 378 2.79 15.25 -34.59
CA GLY A 378 3.27 15.88 -33.37
C GLY A 378 2.13 16.28 -32.44
N TRP A 379 2.51 16.87 -31.32
CA TRP A 379 1.60 17.69 -30.53
C TRP A 379 0.99 18.83 -31.40
N PRO A 380 -0.30 19.19 -31.25
CA PRO A 380 -1.30 18.61 -30.32
C PRO A 380 -2.09 17.42 -30.88
N GLU A 381 -1.87 17.03 -32.14
CA GLU A 381 -2.72 16.09 -32.89
C GLU A 381 -2.74 14.66 -32.29
N CYS A 382 -1.71 14.30 -31.53
CA CYS A 382 -1.58 12.99 -30.90
C CYS A 382 -2.10 12.93 -29.44
N VAL A 383 -2.77 13.97 -28.96
CA VAL A 383 -3.25 14.11 -27.57
C VAL A 383 -4.77 14.21 -27.50
N GLN A 384 -5.35 13.47 -26.57
CA GLN A 384 -6.80 13.40 -26.42
C GLN A 384 -7.35 14.72 -25.87
N GLY A 385 -8.36 15.28 -26.55
CA GLY A 385 -9.11 16.44 -26.06
C GLY A 385 -8.49 17.80 -26.36
N VAL A 386 -7.39 17.87 -27.11
CA VAL A 386 -6.84 19.13 -27.63
C VAL A 386 -7.19 19.23 -29.12
N GLU A 387 -8.04 20.19 -29.49
CA GLU A 387 -8.28 20.50 -30.90
C GLU A 387 -7.05 21.19 -31.48
N ALA A 388 -6.60 20.76 -32.66
CA ALA A 388 -5.53 21.46 -33.38
C ALA A 388 -5.95 22.91 -33.65
N PRO A 389 -5.06 23.90 -33.46
CA PRO A 389 -5.37 25.27 -33.84
C PRO A 389 -5.68 25.31 -35.34
N GLY A 390 -6.91 25.69 -35.67
CA GLY A 390 -7.41 25.78 -37.04
C GLY A 390 -6.84 26.95 -37.84
#